data_AF-A0A4Q1JZB2-F1
#
_entry.id   AF-A0A4Q1JZB2-F1
#
_cell.length_a   1.000
_cell.length_b   1.000
_cell.length_c   1.000
_cell.angle_alpha   90.00
_cell.angle_beta   90.00
_cell.angle_gamma   90.00
#
_symmetry.space_group_name_H-M   'P 1'
#
loop_
_entity.id
_entity.type
_entity.pdbx_description
1 polymer ?
#
loop_
_entity_poly.entity_id
_entity_poly.type
_entity_poly.pdbx_seq_one_letter_code
_entity_poly.pdbx_strand_id
1 'polypeptide(L)'
;MVAARPDCKPARARAWREVLEGFLQRHAAAIMSATVAGAASRWSAQAMVAGRAVGWMRWSGLAAAALWLGSVLGFGLLHAGYSHLLHPVALLGAKGVAHAQAFNLLGFILPGALAGVMAILLRLQLPQPESWGVKVGAQLLFLSALGFIAMGLFALDPMQLEGGSTQLHSTGWMLWWLTFLVGSWLLALGLMHHPAWPRLLWTGAALSLVMVFLAVISTATLGPGLAQHLAFACWFGWLAVSSLWMPIAAPRRGR
;
A
#
# COMPACT_ATOMS: atom_id res chain seq x y z
N MET A 1 -57.88 -54.12 -46.80
CA MET A 1 -56.75 -54.90 -46.26
C MET A 1 -55.57 -53.95 -46.11
N VAL A 2 -55.39 -53.35 -44.92
CA VAL A 2 -54.33 -52.37 -44.63
C VAL A 2 -53.43 -52.99 -43.56
N ALA A 3 -52.18 -53.28 -43.93
CA ALA A 3 -51.19 -53.88 -43.03
C ALA A 3 -50.56 -52.80 -42.12
N ALA A 4 -50.69 -52.99 -40.81
CA ALA A 4 -50.06 -52.12 -39.81
C ALA A 4 -48.54 -52.37 -39.75
N ARG A 5 -47.74 -51.29 -39.81
CA ARG A 5 -46.29 -51.33 -39.64
C ARG A 5 -45.92 -51.48 -38.15
N PRO A 6 -44.90 -52.27 -37.80
CA PRO A 6 -44.45 -52.41 -36.41
C PRO A 6 -43.70 -51.16 -35.93
N ASP A 7 -44.06 -50.72 -34.73
CA ASP A 7 -43.55 -49.51 -34.05
C ASP A 7 -42.09 -49.69 -33.59
N CYS A 8 -41.14 -49.16 -34.37
CA CYS A 8 -39.69 -49.27 -34.12
C CYS A 8 -39.12 -48.20 -33.16
N LYS A 9 -39.98 -47.51 -32.39
CA LYS A 9 -39.59 -46.35 -31.55
C LYS A 9 -38.80 -46.67 -30.25
N PRO A 10 -39.01 -47.79 -29.52
CA PRO A 10 -38.40 -47.94 -28.19
C PRO A 10 -36.93 -48.40 -28.19
N ALA A 11 -36.43 -49.00 -29.27
CA ALA A 11 -35.06 -49.49 -29.36
C ALA A 11 -34.04 -48.35 -29.58
N ARG A 12 -34.34 -47.40 -30.47
CA ARG A 12 -33.49 -46.23 -30.72
C ARG A 12 -33.36 -45.34 -29.48
N ALA A 13 -34.42 -45.16 -28.70
CA ALA A 13 -34.41 -44.33 -27.49
C ALA A 13 -33.58 -44.92 -26.33
N ARG A 14 -33.33 -46.24 -26.32
CA ARG A 14 -32.41 -46.89 -25.36
C ARG A 14 -30.96 -46.74 -25.79
N ALA A 15 -30.66 -47.01 -27.06
CA ALA A 15 -29.31 -46.88 -27.61
C ALA A 15 -28.76 -45.44 -27.45
N TRP A 16 -29.59 -44.42 -27.67
CA TRP A 16 -29.17 -43.03 -27.47
C TRP A 16 -28.90 -42.67 -26.00
N ARG A 17 -29.61 -43.28 -25.04
CA ARG A 17 -29.37 -43.04 -23.60
C ARG A 17 -28.04 -43.62 -23.14
N GLU A 18 -27.74 -44.86 -23.54
CA GLU A 18 -26.46 -45.52 -23.17
C GLU A 18 -25.25 -44.79 -23.75
N VAL A 19 -25.37 -44.28 -24.99
CA VAL A 19 -24.31 -43.46 -25.61
C VAL A 19 -24.13 -42.12 -24.87
N LEU A 20 -25.23 -41.47 -24.48
CA LEU A 20 -25.18 -40.19 -23.75
C LEU A 20 -24.62 -40.35 -22.34
N GLU A 21 -25.01 -41.40 -21.61
CA GLU A 21 -24.52 -41.70 -20.27
C GLU A 21 -23.03 -42.07 -20.29
N GLY A 22 -22.60 -42.90 -21.25
CA GLY A 22 -21.19 -43.22 -21.43
C GLY A 22 -20.35 -42.02 -21.87
N PHE A 23 -20.91 -41.06 -22.62
CA PHE A 23 -20.25 -39.80 -22.96
C PHE A 23 -20.14 -38.89 -21.73
N LEU A 24 -21.23 -38.71 -20.97
CA LEU A 24 -21.26 -37.88 -19.77
C LEU A 24 -20.31 -38.41 -18.68
N GLN A 25 -20.26 -39.72 -18.45
CA GLN A 25 -19.34 -40.33 -17.49
C GLN A 25 -17.87 -40.14 -17.89
N ARG A 26 -17.53 -40.32 -19.16
CA ARG A 26 -16.14 -40.15 -19.66
C ARG A 26 -15.68 -38.69 -19.62
N HIS A 27 -16.56 -37.74 -19.87
CA HIS A 27 -16.20 -36.32 -19.91
C HIS A 27 -16.32 -35.61 -18.57
N ALA A 28 -17.22 -36.03 -17.66
CA ALA A 28 -17.35 -35.43 -16.34
C ALA A 28 -16.06 -35.60 -15.51
N ALA A 29 -15.45 -36.79 -15.54
CA ALA A 29 -14.19 -37.05 -14.84
C ALA A 29 -13.04 -36.20 -15.38
N ALA A 30 -12.92 -36.07 -16.72
CA ALA A 30 -11.89 -35.27 -17.37
C ALA A 30 -12.05 -33.76 -17.10
N ILE A 31 -13.30 -33.25 -17.12
CA ILE A 31 -13.60 -31.86 -16.80
C ILE A 31 -13.30 -31.57 -15.33
N MET A 32 -13.72 -32.44 -14.40
CA MET A 32 -13.39 -32.29 -12.98
C MET A 32 -11.87 -32.33 -12.74
N SER A 33 -11.14 -33.29 -13.34
CA SER A 33 -9.68 -33.37 -13.18
C SER A 33 -8.96 -32.15 -13.74
N ALA A 34 -9.40 -31.62 -14.89
CA ALA A 34 -8.82 -30.40 -15.47
C ALA A 34 -9.14 -29.15 -14.63
N THR A 35 -10.32 -29.10 -14.02
CA THR A 35 -10.73 -28.00 -13.14
C THR A 35 -9.95 -28.02 -11.83
N VAL A 36 -9.76 -29.20 -11.24
CA VAL A 36 -8.98 -29.38 -9.99
C VAL A 36 -7.49 -29.14 -10.23
N ALA A 37 -6.91 -29.66 -11.33
CA ALA A 37 -5.50 -29.42 -11.67
C ALA A 37 -5.24 -27.93 -12.03
N GLY A 38 -6.15 -27.31 -12.79
CA GLY A 38 -6.08 -25.89 -13.12
C GLY A 38 -6.36 -24.97 -11.94
N ALA A 39 -7.14 -25.42 -10.95
CA ALA A 39 -7.25 -24.74 -9.66
C ALA A 39 -5.92 -24.87 -8.92
N ALA A 40 -5.41 -26.10 -8.71
CA ALA A 40 -4.19 -26.38 -7.96
C ALA A 40 -2.96 -25.61 -8.49
N SER A 41 -2.81 -25.46 -9.81
CA SER A 41 -1.74 -24.67 -10.42
C SER A 41 -1.89 -23.15 -10.21
N ARG A 42 -3.14 -22.65 -10.18
CA ARG A 42 -3.44 -21.25 -9.82
C ARG A 42 -3.19 -20.99 -8.34
N TRP A 43 -3.50 -21.95 -7.46
CA TRP A 43 -3.22 -21.86 -6.02
C TRP A 43 -1.72 -21.83 -5.73
N SER A 44 -0.91 -22.65 -6.41
CA SER A 44 0.55 -22.67 -6.20
C SER A 44 1.24 -21.41 -6.73
N ALA A 45 0.79 -20.87 -7.88
CA ALA A 45 1.27 -19.59 -8.39
C ALA A 45 0.86 -18.41 -7.48
N GLN A 46 -0.39 -18.37 -7.01
CA GLN A 46 -0.88 -17.35 -6.09
C GLN A 46 -0.17 -17.43 -4.72
N ALA A 47 0.11 -18.62 -4.21
CA ALA A 47 0.85 -18.80 -2.96
C ALA A 47 2.32 -18.36 -3.06
N MET A 48 3.01 -18.62 -4.18
CA MET A 48 4.36 -18.11 -4.43
C MET A 48 4.39 -16.59 -4.59
N VAL A 49 3.44 -16.02 -5.32
CA VAL A 49 3.30 -14.56 -5.46
C VAL A 49 2.96 -13.92 -4.12
N ALA A 50 2.09 -14.53 -3.32
CA ALA A 50 1.75 -14.07 -1.97
C ALA A 50 2.96 -14.14 -1.01
N GLY A 51 3.74 -15.22 -1.04
CA GLY A 51 4.96 -15.37 -0.23
C GLY A 51 6.04 -14.35 -0.58
N ARG A 52 6.26 -14.09 -1.88
CA ARG A 52 7.15 -13.02 -2.34
C ARG A 52 6.59 -11.64 -1.99
N ALA A 53 5.29 -11.40 -2.15
CA ALA A 53 4.65 -10.14 -1.79
C ALA A 53 4.79 -9.83 -0.29
N VAL A 54 4.67 -10.82 0.59
CA VAL A 54 4.91 -10.66 2.04
C VAL A 54 6.38 -10.33 2.35
N GLY A 55 7.33 -10.95 1.63
CA GLY A 55 8.74 -10.59 1.75
C GLY A 55 9.01 -9.15 1.35
N TRP A 56 8.50 -8.72 0.19
CA TRP A 56 8.64 -7.35 -0.31
C TRP A 56 7.96 -6.33 0.62
N MET A 57 6.83 -6.72 1.23
CA MET A 57 6.10 -5.92 2.21
C MET A 57 6.92 -5.62 3.47
N ARG A 58 7.62 -6.63 4.01
CA ARG A 58 8.44 -6.47 5.22
C ARG A 58 9.61 -5.52 5.01
N TRP A 59 10.14 -5.50 3.80
CA TRP A 59 11.29 -4.65 3.48
C TRP A 59 10.88 -3.26 3.00
N SER A 60 9.67 -3.05 2.47
CA SER A 60 9.31 -1.75 1.89
C SER A 60 9.34 -0.59 2.89
N GLY A 61 8.72 -0.72 4.07
CA GLY A 61 8.72 0.38 5.04
C GLY A 61 10.05 0.56 5.76
N LEU A 62 10.79 -0.53 6.02
CA LEU A 62 12.16 -0.46 6.53
C LEU A 62 13.11 0.21 5.54
N ALA A 63 13.05 -0.19 4.26
CA ALA A 63 13.84 0.41 3.20
C ALA A 63 13.45 1.88 3.00
N ALA A 64 12.16 2.23 3.07
CA ALA A 64 11.72 3.61 3.00
C ALA A 64 12.33 4.46 4.13
N ALA A 65 12.24 3.99 5.36
CA ALA A 65 12.79 4.68 6.52
C ALA A 65 14.32 4.80 6.47
N ALA A 66 15.02 3.71 6.11
CA ALA A 66 16.47 3.69 6.00
C ALA A 66 16.98 4.58 4.86
N LEU A 67 16.32 4.53 3.70
CA LEU A 67 16.66 5.35 2.55
C LEU A 67 16.41 6.83 2.84
N TRP A 68 15.27 7.17 3.46
CA TRP A 68 14.96 8.53 3.87
C TRP A 68 16.01 9.05 4.86
N LEU A 69 16.28 8.29 5.94
CA LEU A 69 17.24 8.68 6.97
C LEU A 69 18.64 8.84 6.39
N GLY A 70 19.09 7.87 5.58
CA GLY A 70 20.39 7.92 4.91
C GLY A 70 20.51 9.11 3.95
N SER A 71 19.43 9.47 3.25
CA SER A 71 19.40 10.64 2.37
C SER A 71 19.45 11.94 3.17
N VAL A 72 18.67 12.07 4.24
CA VAL A 72 18.68 13.28 5.08
C VAL A 72 20.06 13.49 5.70
N LEU A 73 20.62 12.47 6.33
CA LEU A 73 21.93 12.56 6.96
C LEU A 73 23.05 12.74 5.93
N GLY A 74 23.04 11.97 4.84
CA GLY A 74 24.06 12.04 3.80
C GLY A 74 24.11 13.41 3.13
N PHE A 75 22.98 13.93 2.67
CA PHE A 75 22.92 15.24 2.01
C PHE A 75 23.08 16.40 3.00
N GLY A 76 22.67 16.23 4.27
CA GLY A 76 22.95 17.18 5.33
C GLY A 76 24.45 17.35 5.58
N LEU A 77 25.20 16.24 5.61
CA LEU A 77 26.66 16.26 5.78
C LEU A 77 27.41 16.87 4.58
N LEU A 78 26.84 16.80 3.37
CA LEU A 78 27.43 17.38 2.16
C LEU A 78 27.31 18.90 2.09
N HIS A 79 26.42 19.52 2.88
CA HIS A 79 26.15 20.96 2.82
C HIS A 79 26.74 21.68 4.04
N ALA A 80 27.89 22.33 3.84
CA ALA A 80 28.48 23.21 4.85
C ALA A 80 27.50 24.31 5.24
N GLY A 81 27.11 24.34 6.52
CA GLY A 81 26.10 25.26 7.05
C GLY A 81 24.70 24.66 7.23
N TYR A 82 24.43 23.43 6.76
CA TYR A 82 23.17 22.77 7.06
C TYR A 82 23.15 22.24 8.50
N SER A 83 22.19 22.71 9.31
CA SER A 83 21.91 22.17 10.65
C SER A 83 20.57 21.44 10.64
N HIS A 84 20.57 20.16 11.02
CA HIS A 84 19.35 19.35 11.17
C HIS A 84 18.36 19.90 12.21
N LEU A 85 18.84 20.69 13.17
CA LEU A 85 17.99 21.30 14.19
C LEU A 85 17.30 22.56 13.66
N LEU A 86 18.02 23.36 12.86
CA LEU A 86 17.56 24.68 12.44
C LEU A 86 16.86 24.64 11.08
N HIS A 87 17.37 23.84 10.15
CA HIS A 87 16.92 23.85 8.77
C HIS A 87 15.91 22.75 8.48
N PRO A 88 14.84 23.05 7.73
CA PRO A 88 13.90 22.04 7.28
C PRO A 88 14.56 21.05 6.32
N VAL A 89 14.08 19.81 6.33
CA VAL A 89 14.46 18.75 5.38
C VAL A 89 14.19 19.19 3.94
N ALA A 90 13.09 19.91 3.71
CA ALA A 90 12.73 20.42 2.39
C ALA A 90 13.81 21.33 1.77
N LEU A 91 14.67 21.94 2.60
CA LEU A 91 15.76 22.79 2.11
C LEU A 91 16.82 21.98 1.35
N LEU A 92 17.08 20.72 1.72
CA LEU A 92 18.06 19.86 1.02
C LEU A 92 17.65 19.57 -0.43
N GLY A 93 16.35 19.67 -0.73
CA GLY A 93 15.77 19.50 -2.07
C GLY A 93 15.37 20.80 -2.75
N ALA A 94 15.71 21.95 -2.16
CA ALA A 94 15.29 23.24 -2.66
C ALA A 94 16.07 23.66 -3.91
N LYS A 95 15.45 24.48 -4.76
CA LYS A 95 16.12 25.05 -5.92
C LYS A 95 17.33 25.89 -5.50
N GLY A 96 18.42 25.75 -6.25
CA GLY A 96 19.69 26.43 -5.96
C GLY A 96 20.59 25.69 -4.97
N VAL A 97 20.13 24.60 -4.35
CA VAL A 97 20.94 23.76 -3.47
C VAL A 97 21.69 22.70 -4.29
N ALA A 98 22.96 22.46 -3.95
CA ALA A 98 23.78 21.48 -4.66
C ALA A 98 23.19 20.08 -4.50
N HIS A 99 23.17 19.30 -5.58
CA HIS A 99 22.59 17.95 -5.60
C HIS A 99 21.10 17.86 -5.20
N ALA A 100 20.34 18.96 -5.21
CA ALA A 100 18.93 18.99 -4.81
C ALA A 100 18.06 17.95 -5.54
N GLN A 101 18.29 17.73 -6.84
CA GLN A 101 17.56 16.72 -7.61
C GLN A 101 17.82 15.30 -7.11
N ALA A 102 19.07 15.00 -6.75
CA ALA A 102 19.42 13.70 -6.19
C ALA A 102 18.80 13.52 -4.80
N PHE A 103 18.77 14.57 -3.98
CA PHE A 103 18.04 14.55 -2.72
C PHE A 103 16.54 14.36 -2.93
N ASN A 104 15.91 15.06 -3.88
CA ASN A 104 14.48 14.91 -4.16
C ASN A 104 14.13 13.48 -4.62
N LEU A 105 15.00 12.85 -5.40
CA LEU A 105 14.84 11.46 -5.79
C LEU A 105 14.97 10.51 -4.59
N LEU A 106 16.07 10.60 -3.84
CA LEU A 106 16.42 9.62 -2.79
C LEU A 106 15.70 9.90 -1.45
N GLY A 107 15.42 11.15 -1.14
CA GLY A 107 14.81 11.63 0.10
C GLY A 107 13.30 11.86 0.03
N PHE A 108 12.71 12.04 -1.16
CA PHE A 108 11.25 12.18 -1.30
C PHE A 108 10.62 11.11 -2.19
N ILE A 109 11.03 11.03 -3.46
CA ILE A 109 10.33 10.21 -4.46
C ILE A 109 10.46 8.71 -4.15
N LEU A 110 11.67 8.19 -3.96
CA LEU A 110 11.88 6.75 -3.71
C LEU A 110 11.29 6.29 -2.36
N PRO A 111 11.50 6.98 -1.23
CA PRO A 111 10.86 6.62 0.03
C PRO A 111 9.32 6.70 -0.06
N GLY A 112 8.79 7.70 -0.77
CA GLY A 112 7.36 7.82 -1.04
C GLY A 112 6.83 6.67 -1.88
N ALA A 113 7.55 6.25 -2.92
CA ALA A 113 7.17 5.09 -3.73
C ALA A 113 7.13 3.80 -2.91
N LEU A 114 8.14 3.59 -2.05
CA LEU A 114 8.18 2.45 -1.12
C LEU A 114 7.02 2.50 -0.11
N ALA A 115 6.67 3.68 0.40
CA ALA A 115 5.48 3.88 1.23
C ALA A 115 4.19 3.56 0.48
N GLY A 116 4.10 3.92 -0.81
CA GLY A 116 2.97 3.60 -1.68
C GLY A 116 2.81 2.09 -1.90
N VAL A 117 3.92 1.38 -2.13
CA VAL A 117 3.94 -0.09 -2.17
C VAL A 117 3.44 -0.68 -0.86
N MET A 118 3.93 -0.18 0.27
CA MET A 118 3.46 -0.62 1.60
C MET A 118 1.95 -0.38 1.79
N ALA A 119 1.42 0.77 1.37
CA ALA A 119 -0.01 1.07 1.45
C ALA A 119 -0.86 0.13 0.58
N ILE A 120 -0.41 -0.19 -0.64
CA ILE A 120 -1.06 -1.17 -1.52
C ILE A 120 -1.05 -2.56 -0.86
N LEU A 121 0.10 -2.99 -0.37
CA LEU A 121 0.23 -4.30 0.27
C LEU A 121 -0.62 -4.37 1.55
N LEU A 122 -0.70 -3.28 2.33
CA LEU A 122 -1.55 -3.17 3.50
C LEU A 122 -3.00 -3.39 3.12
N ARG A 123 -3.46 -2.69 2.07
CA ARG A 123 -4.83 -2.83 1.55
C ARG A 123 -5.15 -4.26 1.13
N LEU A 124 -4.22 -4.95 0.48
CA LEU A 124 -4.42 -6.32 0.02
C LEU A 124 -4.53 -7.34 1.17
N GLN A 125 -4.04 -7.00 2.36
CA GLN A 125 -4.08 -7.86 3.54
C GLN A 125 -5.29 -7.60 4.45
N LEU A 126 -6.06 -6.53 4.20
CA LEU A 126 -7.16 -6.14 5.08
C LEU A 126 -8.24 -7.25 5.17
N PRO A 127 -8.82 -7.48 6.37
CA PRO A 127 -9.86 -8.47 6.56
C PRO A 127 -11.10 -8.19 5.70
N GLN A 128 -11.67 -9.23 5.09
CA GLN A 128 -12.90 -9.15 4.31
C GLN A 128 -14.10 -9.72 5.09
N PRO A 129 -15.32 -9.16 4.93
CA PRO A 129 -15.63 -7.96 4.14
C PRO A 129 -15.20 -6.67 4.86
N GLU A 130 -14.62 -5.75 4.10
CA GLU A 130 -14.24 -4.42 4.61
C GLU A 130 -15.44 -3.45 4.64
N SER A 131 -15.55 -2.67 5.72
CA SER A 131 -16.46 -1.52 5.76
C SER A 131 -16.02 -0.42 4.77
N TRP A 132 -16.94 0.47 4.40
CA TRP A 132 -16.60 1.57 3.49
C TRP A 132 -15.47 2.47 4.04
N GLY A 133 -15.49 2.74 5.36
CA GLY A 133 -14.43 3.52 6.02
C GLY A 133 -13.05 2.89 5.89
N VAL A 134 -12.95 1.56 6.00
CA VAL A 134 -11.68 0.83 5.82
C VAL A 134 -11.15 0.98 4.39
N LYS A 135 -12.03 0.89 3.39
CA LYS A 135 -11.67 1.06 1.97
C LYS A 135 -11.13 2.47 1.68
N VAL A 136 -11.82 3.49 2.18
CA VAL A 136 -11.41 4.89 2.04
C VAL A 136 -10.11 5.14 2.78
N GLY A 137 -9.98 4.65 4.01
CA GLY A 137 -8.77 4.81 4.81
C GLY A 137 -7.53 4.22 4.13
N ALA A 138 -7.66 3.04 3.52
CA ALA A 138 -6.59 2.43 2.75
C ALA A 138 -6.19 3.26 1.50
N GLN A 139 -7.15 3.85 0.79
CA GLN A 139 -6.85 4.74 -0.33
C GLN A 139 -6.17 6.04 0.11
N LEU A 140 -6.57 6.59 1.24
CA LEU A 140 -5.96 7.80 1.81
C LEU A 140 -4.51 7.55 2.25
N LEU A 141 -4.17 6.36 2.77
CA LEU A 141 -2.77 6.01 3.02
C LEU A 141 -1.93 6.00 1.73
N PHE A 142 -2.47 5.48 0.63
CA PHE A 142 -1.78 5.54 -0.66
C PHE A 142 -1.65 6.98 -1.16
N LEU A 143 -2.70 7.79 -1.00
CA LEU A 143 -2.67 9.21 -1.37
C LEU A 143 -1.66 10.00 -0.54
N SER A 144 -1.42 9.63 0.71
CA SER A 144 -0.37 10.20 1.56
C SER A 144 1.01 9.98 0.95
N ALA A 145 1.29 8.76 0.50
CA ALA A 145 2.53 8.44 -0.20
C ALA A 145 2.69 9.26 -1.50
N LEU A 146 1.61 9.48 -2.26
CA LEU A 146 1.62 10.35 -3.43
C LEU A 146 1.92 11.82 -3.08
N GLY A 147 1.36 12.33 -1.97
CA GLY A 147 1.68 13.67 -1.47
C GLY A 147 3.16 13.82 -1.14
N PHE A 148 3.77 12.77 -0.56
CA PHE A 148 5.19 12.73 -0.27
C PHE A 148 6.06 12.71 -1.54
N ILE A 149 5.67 11.94 -2.56
CA ILE A 149 6.32 11.96 -3.88
C ILE A 149 6.21 13.34 -4.53
N ALA A 150 5.04 13.98 -4.44
CA ALA A 150 4.80 15.30 -5.01
C ALA A 150 5.76 16.36 -4.46
N MET A 151 6.12 16.31 -3.17
CA MET A 151 7.14 17.22 -2.60
C MET A 151 8.51 17.09 -3.28
N GLY A 152 8.88 15.90 -3.75
CA GLY A 152 10.13 15.69 -4.50
C GLY A 152 10.03 16.08 -5.98
N LEU A 153 8.86 15.91 -6.60
CA LEU A 153 8.62 16.32 -7.99
C LEU A 153 8.57 17.85 -8.14
N PHE A 154 7.99 18.52 -7.16
CA PHE A 154 7.84 19.97 -7.13
C PHE A 154 8.79 20.55 -6.08
N ALA A 155 10.01 20.87 -6.49
CA ALA A 155 11.02 21.40 -5.60
C ALA A 155 10.60 22.75 -5.00
N LEU A 156 10.86 22.92 -3.70
CA LEU A 156 10.69 24.19 -3.01
C LEU A 156 11.60 25.26 -3.62
N ASP A 157 11.06 26.45 -3.85
CA ASP A 157 11.81 27.62 -4.29
C ASP A 157 11.84 28.67 -3.17
N PRO A 158 12.94 28.77 -2.40
CA PRO A 158 13.03 29.69 -1.26
C PRO A 158 12.93 31.16 -1.68
N MET A 159 13.27 31.47 -2.94
CA MET A 159 13.22 32.84 -3.48
C MET A 159 11.84 33.20 -4.03
N GLN A 160 10.98 32.21 -4.29
CA GLN A 160 9.62 32.39 -4.78
C GLN A 160 8.65 31.54 -3.97
N LEU A 161 8.35 31.99 -2.75
CA LEU A 161 7.44 31.29 -1.85
C LEU A 161 6.02 31.17 -2.41
N GLU A 162 5.59 32.14 -3.22
CA GLU A 162 4.29 32.12 -3.91
C GLU A 162 4.37 31.53 -5.33
N GLY A 163 5.55 31.10 -5.77
CA GLY A 163 5.73 30.51 -7.09
C GLY A 163 5.00 29.16 -7.22
N GLY A 164 4.57 28.81 -8.43
CA GLY A 164 3.77 27.59 -8.67
C GLY A 164 4.42 26.30 -8.17
N SER A 165 5.75 26.17 -8.29
CA SER A 165 6.50 25.01 -7.76
C SER A 165 6.39 24.90 -6.24
N THR A 166 6.53 26.03 -5.52
CA THR A 166 6.41 26.08 -4.05
C THR A 166 4.98 25.83 -3.58
N GLN A 167 3.98 26.31 -4.32
CA GLN A 167 2.57 26.01 -4.02
C GLN A 167 2.27 24.51 -4.20
N LEU A 168 2.78 23.89 -5.27
CA LEU A 168 2.62 22.45 -5.49
C LEU A 168 3.38 21.61 -4.44
N HIS A 169 4.58 22.05 -4.04
CA HIS A 169 5.32 21.45 -2.92
C HIS A 169 4.49 21.49 -1.63
N SER A 170 3.98 22.68 -1.28
CA SER A 170 3.14 22.89 -0.10
C SER A 170 1.85 22.08 -0.15
N THR A 171 1.26 21.94 -1.34
CA THR A 171 0.09 21.09 -1.57
C THR A 171 0.43 19.62 -1.33
N GLY A 172 1.58 19.15 -1.82
CA GLY A 172 2.07 17.79 -1.56
C GLY A 172 2.29 17.54 -0.07
N TRP A 173 2.87 18.51 0.63
CA TRP A 173 3.03 18.48 2.09
C TRP A 173 1.69 18.37 2.82
N MET A 174 0.70 19.23 2.48
CA MET A 174 -0.65 19.16 3.05
C MET A 174 -1.33 17.82 2.78
N LEU A 175 -1.27 17.37 1.53
CA LEU A 175 -1.87 16.11 1.10
C LEU A 175 -1.29 14.93 1.88
N TRP A 176 0.04 14.90 2.04
CA TRP A 176 0.75 13.86 2.77
C TRP A 176 0.22 13.67 4.20
N TRP A 177 0.19 14.73 5.00
CA TRP A 177 -0.17 14.60 6.41
C TRP A 177 -1.68 14.49 6.65
N LEU A 178 -2.50 15.22 5.88
CA LEU A 178 -3.97 15.19 6.03
C LEU A 178 -4.53 13.81 5.70
N THR A 179 -4.08 13.22 4.59
CA THR A 179 -4.58 11.91 4.17
C THR A 179 -4.03 10.79 5.05
N PHE A 180 -2.83 10.93 5.60
CA PHE A 180 -2.34 10.02 6.63
C PHE A 180 -3.17 10.10 7.92
N LEU A 181 -3.47 11.31 8.40
CA LEU A 181 -4.32 11.52 9.58
C LEU A 181 -5.69 10.88 9.37
N VAL A 182 -6.42 11.28 8.34
CA VAL A 182 -7.78 10.76 8.12
C VAL A 182 -7.74 9.27 7.81
N GLY A 183 -6.79 8.82 6.99
CA GLY A 183 -6.69 7.42 6.58
C GLY A 183 -6.37 6.46 7.72
N SER A 184 -5.40 6.82 8.59
CA SER A 184 -5.02 5.99 9.74
C SER A 184 -6.14 5.89 10.77
N TRP A 185 -6.88 6.98 11.01
CA TRP A 185 -8.04 6.96 11.91
C TRP A 185 -9.20 6.14 11.37
N LEU A 186 -9.54 6.25 10.08
CA LEU A 186 -10.60 5.43 9.48
C LEU A 186 -10.28 3.94 9.55
N LEU A 187 -9.01 3.56 9.35
CA LEU A 187 -8.57 2.17 9.50
C LEU A 187 -8.63 1.70 10.95
N ALA A 188 -8.13 2.51 11.89
CA ALA A 188 -8.11 2.16 13.31
C ALA A 188 -9.54 1.94 13.86
N LEU A 189 -10.47 2.85 13.57
CA LEU A 189 -11.86 2.73 13.98
C LEU A 189 -12.57 1.57 13.27
N GLY A 190 -12.34 1.40 11.97
CA GLY A 190 -12.98 0.37 11.16
C GLY A 190 -12.57 -1.06 11.53
N LEU A 191 -11.39 -1.24 12.14
CA LEU A 191 -10.86 -2.55 12.54
C LEU A 191 -10.63 -2.68 14.05
N MET A 192 -11.19 -1.78 14.87
CA MET A 192 -10.94 -1.75 16.31
C MET A 192 -11.34 -3.03 17.06
N HIS A 193 -12.31 -3.77 16.54
CA HIS A 193 -12.78 -5.04 17.12
C HIS A 193 -12.12 -6.28 16.51
N HIS A 194 -11.23 -6.11 15.53
CA HIS A 194 -10.54 -7.25 14.92
C HIS A 194 -9.42 -7.75 15.86
N PRO A 195 -9.18 -9.05 16.04
CA PRO A 195 -8.19 -9.54 17.01
C PRO A 195 -6.72 -9.19 16.68
N ALA A 196 -6.36 -9.13 15.39
CA ALA A 196 -4.95 -9.02 14.96
C ALA A 196 -4.48 -7.60 14.57
N TRP A 197 -5.38 -6.66 14.29
CA TRP A 197 -5.05 -5.38 13.63
C TRP A 197 -5.03 -4.12 14.51
N PRO A 198 -5.79 -4.01 15.62
CA PRO A 198 -5.95 -2.75 16.35
C PRO A 198 -4.64 -2.13 16.79
N ARG A 199 -3.71 -2.93 17.32
CA ARG A 199 -2.42 -2.40 17.81
C ARG A 199 -1.66 -1.65 16.72
N LEU A 200 -1.59 -2.21 15.52
CA LEU A 200 -0.89 -1.60 14.39
C LEU A 200 -1.58 -0.34 13.86
N LEU A 201 -2.91 -0.35 13.82
CA LEU A 201 -3.67 0.76 13.25
C LEU A 201 -3.80 1.93 14.24
N TRP A 202 -3.96 1.63 15.54
CA TRP A 202 -3.97 2.65 16.59
C TRP A 202 -2.62 3.32 16.78
N THR A 203 -1.49 2.62 16.58
CA THR A 203 -0.18 3.28 16.56
C THR A 203 -0.07 4.26 15.37
N GLY A 204 -0.64 3.92 14.22
CA GLY A 204 -0.73 4.83 13.08
C GLY A 204 -1.59 6.06 13.38
N ALA A 205 -2.78 5.86 13.94
CA ALA A 205 -3.67 6.94 14.34
C ALA A 205 -3.02 7.86 15.38
N ALA A 206 -2.37 7.30 16.40
CA ALA A 206 -1.64 8.07 17.41
C ALA A 206 -0.46 8.85 16.82
N LEU A 207 0.38 8.20 16.01
CA LEU A 207 1.53 8.86 15.37
C LEU A 207 1.10 9.94 14.37
N SER A 208 -0.05 9.78 13.73
CA SER A 208 -0.60 10.84 12.86
C SER A 208 -0.98 12.10 13.65
N LEU A 209 -1.53 11.97 14.86
CA LEU A 209 -1.80 13.12 15.73
C LEU A 209 -0.50 13.77 16.20
N VAL A 210 0.48 12.97 16.62
CA VAL A 210 1.81 13.48 17.02
C VAL A 210 2.46 14.24 15.86
N MET A 211 2.40 13.68 14.65
CA MET A 211 2.92 14.31 13.44
C MET A 211 2.23 15.65 13.16
N VAL A 212 0.90 15.74 13.26
CA VAL A 212 0.18 17.01 13.05
C VAL A 212 0.50 18.03 14.14
N PHE A 213 0.57 17.60 15.39
CA PHE A 213 1.03 18.45 16.48
C PHE A 213 2.43 19.02 16.20
N LEU A 214 3.35 18.16 15.74
CA LEU A 214 4.70 18.58 15.39
C LEU A 214 4.72 19.56 14.20
N ALA A 215 4.02 19.19 13.13
CA ALA A 215 4.05 19.91 11.86
C ALA A 215 3.33 21.27 11.89
N VAL A 216 2.33 21.44 12.75
CA VAL A 216 1.47 22.64 12.77
C VAL A 216 1.63 23.44 14.06
N ILE A 217 1.72 22.78 15.22
CA ILE A 217 1.61 23.44 16.52
C ILE A 217 3.00 23.71 17.12
N SER A 218 3.91 22.74 17.07
CA SER A 218 5.22 22.87 17.74
C SER A 218 6.27 23.62 16.93
N THR A 219 5.94 24.16 15.75
CA THR A 219 6.91 24.86 14.89
C THR A 219 7.47 26.12 15.56
N ALA A 220 6.66 26.79 16.38
CA ALA A 220 7.07 27.98 17.13
C ALA A 220 8.01 27.66 18.31
N THR A 221 7.85 26.48 18.94
CA THR A 221 8.62 26.10 20.14
C THR A 221 9.87 25.29 19.82
N LEU A 222 9.78 24.34 18.88
CA LEU A 222 10.90 23.48 18.47
C LEU A 222 11.71 24.07 17.30
N GLY A 223 11.18 25.09 16.63
CA GLY A 223 11.68 25.57 15.35
C GLY A 223 11.21 24.69 14.19
N PRO A 224 11.12 25.25 12.97
CA PRO A 224 10.58 24.54 11.81
C PRO A 224 11.45 23.36 11.37
N GLY A 225 12.78 23.45 11.55
CA GLY A 225 13.71 22.38 11.20
C GLY A 225 13.47 21.10 11.99
N LEU A 226 13.64 21.17 13.31
CA LEU A 226 13.44 20.03 14.20
C LEU A 226 12.01 19.48 14.15
N ALA A 227 11.00 20.35 14.18
CA ALA A 227 9.60 19.94 14.10
C ALA A 227 9.31 19.10 12.84
N GLN A 228 9.83 19.52 11.69
CA GLN A 228 9.65 18.79 10.43
C GLN A 228 10.37 17.44 10.44
N HIS A 229 11.61 17.37 10.95
CA HIS A 229 12.35 16.11 11.05
C HIS A 229 11.59 15.09 11.92
N LEU A 230 11.08 15.53 13.06
CA LEU A 230 10.31 14.67 13.97
C LEU A 230 8.99 14.22 13.34
N ALA A 231 8.28 15.10 12.62
CA ALA A 231 7.06 14.76 11.91
C ALA A 231 7.30 13.65 10.85
N PHE A 232 8.37 13.78 10.05
CA PHE A 232 8.76 12.73 9.10
C PHE A 232 9.17 11.44 9.82
N ALA A 233 9.93 11.54 10.92
CA ALA A 233 10.34 10.38 11.71
C ALA A 233 9.13 9.61 12.28
N CYS A 234 8.07 10.29 12.70
CA CYS A 234 6.83 9.63 13.13
C CYS A 234 6.20 8.80 12.00
N TRP A 235 6.11 9.36 10.80
CA TRP A 235 5.52 8.67 9.65
C TRP A 235 6.38 7.48 9.18
N PHE A 236 7.69 7.68 8.99
CA PHE A 236 8.60 6.59 8.62
C PHE A 236 8.74 5.53 9.73
N GLY A 237 8.72 5.94 10.99
CA GLY A 237 8.69 5.03 12.13
C GLY A 237 7.46 4.14 12.11
N TRP A 238 6.28 4.71 11.81
CA TRP A 238 5.07 3.91 11.61
C TRP A 238 5.20 2.94 10.43
N LEU A 239 5.73 3.38 9.28
CA LEU A 239 5.94 2.50 8.12
C LEU A 239 6.87 1.32 8.44
N ALA A 240 7.96 1.58 9.17
CA ALA A 240 8.90 0.55 9.62
C ALA A 240 8.24 -0.45 10.57
N VAL A 241 7.53 0.04 11.60
CA VAL A 241 6.78 -0.81 12.55
C VAL A 241 5.71 -1.62 11.82
N SER A 242 4.99 -1.00 10.89
CA SER A 242 3.95 -1.65 10.09
C SER A 242 4.49 -2.80 9.25
N SER A 243 5.69 -2.62 8.69
CA SER A 243 6.32 -3.65 7.88
C SER A 243 6.76 -4.85 8.71
N LEU A 244 7.12 -4.63 9.97
CA LEU A 244 7.55 -5.69 10.89
C LEU A 244 6.38 -6.44 11.53
N TRP A 245 5.31 -5.71 11.88
CA TRP A 245 4.24 -6.21 12.77
C TRP A 245 2.94 -6.53 12.03
N MET A 246 2.95 -6.46 10.69
CA MET A 246 1.80 -6.84 9.87
C MET A 246 1.37 -8.29 10.15
N PRO A 247 0.08 -8.53 10.48
CA PRO A 247 -0.45 -9.89 10.51
C PRO A 247 -0.38 -10.48 9.10
N ILE A 248 0.38 -11.56 8.91
CA ILE A 248 0.37 -12.30 7.65
C ILE A 248 -0.92 -13.09 7.62
N ALA A 249 -1.86 -12.74 6.73
CA ALA A 249 -3.04 -13.54 6.52
C ALA A 249 -2.61 -14.95 6.04
N ALA A 250 -2.99 -15.99 6.78
CA ALA A 250 -2.76 -17.36 6.33
C ALA A 250 -3.49 -17.60 5.00
N PRO A 251 -2.91 -18.36 4.05
CA PRO A 251 -3.59 -18.71 2.80
C PRO A 251 -4.95 -19.35 3.11
N ARG A 252 -6.01 -18.89 2.43
CA ARG A 252 -7.36 -19.44 2.58
C ARG A 252 -7.34 -20.95 2.31
N ARG A 253 -7.63 -21.78 3.31
CA ARG A 253 -8.21 -23.10 3.05
C ARG A 253 -9.62 -22.85 2.55
N GLY A 254 -9.87 -23.16 1.27
CA GLY A 254 -11.20 -23.06 0.68
C GLY A 254 -12.22 -23.79 1.55
N ARG A 255 -13.35 -23.13 1.80
CA ARG A 255 -14.59 -23.81 2.19
C ARG A 255 -15.33 -24.20 0.92
#